data_AF-A0A120DIS1-F1
#
_entry.id   AF-A0A120DIS1-F1
#
_cell.length_a   1.000
_cell.length_b   1.000
_cell.length_c   1.000
_cell.angle_alpha   90.00
_cell.angle_beta   90.00
_cell.angle_gamma   90.00
#
_symmetry.space_group_name_H-M   'P 1'
#
loop_
_entity.id
_entity.type
_entity.pdbx_description
1 polymer ?
#
loop_
_entity_poly.entity_id
_entity_poly.type
_entity_poly.pdbx_seq_one_letter_code
_entity_poly.pdbx_strand_id
1 'polypeptide(L)'
;MATTRKELKEQARDQLRGNWGWAVLLSFVGWLIVYILTDIENFFKKGEDIVYGIVRRFGNNAELMYLDKVRVNPFAWLITLVVSVAIGLITWGVIYTILHFRDSGTKENVLSGIFSPFTRNFKSNFLTYILYEIFLILWTWLLIIPGLIKAYSYAMTPYILRDMLDSGHEPTATEAISASRKLMDGHKMDLFIFDLSFIGWWLLGIISCGIGLLWVNPYYRQAKANFYRNLAGEQFAK
;
A
#
# COMPACT_ATOMS: atom_id res chain seq x y z
N MET A 1 -18.72 4.54 23.35
CA MET A 1 -18.79 3.15 22.85
C MET A 1 -17.69 3.00 21.81
N ALA A 2 -16.79 2.03 21.94
CA ALA A 2 -15.81 1.75 20.89
C ALA A 2 -16.55 1.24 19.65
N THR A 3 -16.35 1.88 18.50
CA THR A 3 -17.01 1.48 17.24
C THR A 3 -16.63 0.05 16.88
N THR A 4 -17.63 -0.78 16.57
CA THR A 4 -17.39 -2.20 16.29
C THR A 4 -16.79 -2.41 14.90
N ARG A 5 -16.06 -3.52 14.69
CA ARG A 5 -15.53 -3.88 13.36
C ARG A 5 -16.61 -3.95 12.28
N LYS A 6 -17.84 -4.32 12.66
CA LYS A 6 -19.00 -4.34 11.76
C LYS A 6 -19.39 -2.92 11.37
N GLU A 7 -19.49 -2.01 12.33
CA GLU A 7 -19.79 -0.60 12.07
C GLU A 7 -18.72 0.06 11.18
N LEU A 8 -17.43 -0.18 11.40
CA LEU A 8 -16.35 0.38 10.55
C LEU A 8 -16.49 -0.03 9.07
N LYS A 9 -16.91 -1.27 8.84
CA LYS A 9 -17.18 -1.84 7.52
C LYS A 9 -18.46 -1.28 6.90
N GLU A 10 -19.52 -1.13 7.69
CA GLU A 10 -20.76 -0.51 7.22
C GLU A 10 -20.54 0.95 6.83
N GLN A 11 -19.83 1.72 7.66
CA GLN A 11 -19.42 3.09 7.36
C GLN A 11 -18.60 3.16 6.07
N ALA A 12 -17.66 2.24 5.87
CA ALA A 12 -16.86 2.19 4.65
C ALA A 12 -17.72 1.97 3.40
N ARG A 13 -18.69 1.05 3.48
CA ARG A 13 -19.63 0.81 2.38
C ARG A 13 -20.47 2.05 2.12
N ASP A 14 -20.94 2.72 3.17
CA ASP A 14 -21.81 3.90 3.06
C ASP A 14 -21.06 5.10 2.49
N GLN A 15 -19.81 5.34 2.89
CA GLN A 15 -18.93 6.36 2.32
C GLN A 15 -18.66 6.11 0.81
N LEU A 16 -18.55 4.85 0.40
CA LEU A 16 -18.34 4.47 -0.99
C LEU A 16 -19.62 4.53 -1.84
N ARG A 17 -20.82 4.61 -1.24
CA ARG A 17 -22.08 4.74 -2.01
C ARG A 17 -22.03 6.00 -2.88
N GLY A 18 -22.32 5.83 -4.17
CA GLY A 18 -22.20 6.89 -5.18
C GLY A 18 -20.76 7.22 -5.62
N ASN A 19 -19.74 6.69 -4.95
CA ASN A 19 -18.33 6.98 -5.23
C ASN A 19 -17.49 5.74 -5.62
N TRP A 20 -18.12 4.57 -5.75
CA TRP A 20 -17.47 3.31 -6.13
C TRP A 20 -16.61 3.42 -7.38
N GLY A 21 -17.11 4.06 -8.45
CA GLY A 21 -16.36 4.18 -9.71
C GLY A 21 -15.01 4.88 -9.52
N TRP A 22 -14.98 5.95 -8.72
CA TRP A 22 -13.74 6.65 -8.40
C TRP A 22 -12.81 5.81 -7.50
N ALA A 23 -13.34 5.15 -6.48
CA ALA A 23 -12.52 4.36 -5.56
C ALA A 23 -11.92 3.11 -6.23
N VAL A 24 -12.69 2.46 -7.11
CA VAL A 24 -12.24 1.38 -8.00
C VAL A 24 -11.15 1.90 -8.93
N LEU A 25 -11.38 3.04 -9.59
CA LEU A 25 -10.40 3.65 -10.48
C LEU A 25 -9.09 3.97 -9.76
N LEU A 26 -9.15 4.58 -8.57
CA LEU A 26 -7.98 4.89 -7.75
C LEU A 26 -7.17 3.62 -7.41
N SER A 27 -7.86 2.58 -6.95
CA SER A 27 -7.22 1.33 -6.55
C SER A 27 -6.64 0.58 -7.74
N PHE A 28 -7.37 0.55 -8.86
CA PHE A 28 -6.96 -0.10 -10.10
C PHE A 28 -5.77 0.61 -10.74
N VAL A 29 -5.82 1.95 -10.86
CA VAL A 29 -4.70 2.74 -11.42
C VAL A 29 -3.47 2.60 -10.53
N GLY A 30 -3.61 2.63 -9.21
CA GLY A 30 -2.49 2.38 -8.29
C GLY A 30 -1.87 1.00 -8.51
N TRP A 31 -2.68 -0.05 -8.62
CA TRP A 31 -2.21 -1.41 -8.93
C TRP A 31 -1.54 -1.49 -10.31
N LEU A 32 -2.13 -0.86 -11.33
CA LEU A 32 -1.59 -0.84 -12.69
C LEU A 32 -0.23 -0.15 -12.76
N ILE A 33 -0.05 0.97 -12.06
CA ILE A 33 1.25 1.66 -12.00
C ILE A 33 2.30 0.75 -11.34
N VAL A 34 1.98 0.09 -10.23
CA VAL A 34 2.89 -0.86 -9.56
C VAL A 34 3.25 -2.02 -10.50
N TYR A 35 2.27 -2.53 -11.24
CA TYR A 35 2.47 -3.58 -12.22
C TYR A 35 3.44 -3.14 -13.33
N ILE A 36 3.20 -1.96 -13.92
CA ILE A 36 4.08 -1.37 -14.95
C ILE A 36 5.50 -1.15 -14.41
N LEU A 37 5.65 -0.64 -13.18
CA LEU A 37 6.95 -0.45 -12.56
C LEU A 37 7.70 -1.77 -12.38
N THR A 38 7.00 -2.83 -11.98
CA THR A 38 7.58 -4.17 -11.83
C THR A 38 7.97 -4.78 -13.18
N ASP A 39 7.20 -4.52 -14.22
CA ASP A 39 7.52 -4.95 -15.58
C ASP A 39 8.77 -4.24 -16.12
N ILE A 40 8.84 -2.92 -15.95
CA ILE A 40 10.03 -2.11 -16.26
C ILE A 40 11.24 -2.63 -15.48
N GLU A 41 11.08 -2.95 -14.18
CA GLU A 41 12.13 -3.53 -13.35
C GLU A 41 12.67 -4.85 -13.94
N ASN A 42 11.78 -5.75 -14.35
CA ASN A 42 12.15 -7.03 -14.97
C ASN A 42 12.93 -6.83 -16.26
N PHE A 43 12.49 -5.89 -17.11
CA PHE A 43 13.19 -5.52 -18.32
C PHE A 43 14.63 -5.06 -18.03
N PHE A 44 14.84 -4.14 -17.08
CA PHE A 44 16.18 -3.66 -16.75
C PHE A 44 17.07 -4.72 -16.05
N LYS A 45 16.47 -5.70 -15.37
CA LYS A 45 17.19 -6.76 -14.64
C LYS A 45 17.61 -7.91 -15.54
N LYS A 46 16.75 -8.32 -16.47
CA LYS A 46 16.89 -9.55 -17.24
C LYS A 46 16.84 -9.36 -18.75
N GLY A 47 16.41 -8.19 -19.23
CA GLY A 47 16.04 -7.97 -20.63
C GLY A 47 14.68 -8.56 -21.00
N GLU A 48 13.92 -9.04 -20.02
CA GLU A 48 12.62 -9.70 -20.21
C GLU A 48 11.52 -8.78 -19.67
N ASP A 49 10.66 -8.27 -20.54
CA ASP A 49 9.38 -7.67 -20.17
C ASP A 49 8.24 -8.70 -20.27
N ILE A 50 7.02 -8.31 -19.92
CA ILE A 50 5.83 -9.15 -20.02
C ILE A 50 5.62 -9.66 -21.45
N VAL A 51 5.89 -8.84 -22.46
CA VAL A 51 5.68 -9.17 -23.87
C VAL A 51 6.65 -10.28 -24.28
N TYR A 52 7.92 -10.14 -23.93
CA TYR A 52 8.95 -11.17 -24.09
C TYR A 52 8.51 -12.47 -23.41
N GLY A 53 8.02 -12.39 -22.17
CA GLY A 53 7.52 -13.54 -21.43
C GLY A 53 6.33 -14.24 -22.10
N ILE A 54 5.38 -13.48 -22.66
CA ILE A 54 4.23 -14.02 -23.39
C ILE A 54 4.68 -14.68 -24.71
N VAL A 55 5.47 -13.97 -25.52
CA VAL A 55 5.98 -14.49 -26.79
C VAL A 55 6.79 -15.76 -26.58
N ARG A 56 7.61 -15.82 -25.52
CA ARG A 56 8.36 -17.02 -25.16
C ARG A 56 7.48 -18.20 -24.75
N ARG A 57 6.37 -17.95 -24.05
CA ARG A 57 5.46 -19.02 -23.57
C ARG A 57 4.58 -19.60 -24.68
N PHE A 58 4.18 -18.77 -25.65
CA PHE A 58 3.26 -19.17 -26.71
C PHE A 58 3.93 -19.38 -28.08
N GLY A 59 5.12 -18.84 -28.28
CA GLY A 59 5.96 -19.11 -29.44
C GLY A 59 6.64 -20.46 -29.24
N ASN A 60 6.24 -21.47 -30.02
CA ASN A 60 6.73 -22.85 -30.02
C ASN A 60 8.21 -22.97 -30.49
N ASN A 61 9.10 -22.11 -30.01
CA ASN A 61 10.47 -21.98 -30.51
C ASN A 61 11.44 -22.47 -29.44
N ALA A 62 11.68 -23.78 -29.40
CA ALA A 62 12.71 -24.40 -28.56
C ALA A 62 14.09 -23.73 -28.75
N GLU A 63 14.35 -23.12 -29.91
CA GLU A 63 15.59 -22.38 -30.21
C GLU A 63 15.81 -21.12 -29.35
N LEU A 64 14.73 -20.41 -28.95
CA LEU A 64 14.86 -19.26 -28.03
C LEU A 64 15.31 -19.69 -26.62
N MET A 65 15.07 -20.95 -26.25
CA MET A 65 15.45 -21.49 -24.94
C MET A 65 16.97 -21.78 -24.83
N TYR A 66 17.66 -22.03 -25.95
CA TYR A 66 19.09 -22.37 -25.97
C TYR A 66 20.01 -21.15 -26.16
N LEU A 67 19.52 -20.04 -26.72
CA LEU A 67 20.31 -18.82 -26.95
C LEU A 67 20.26 -17.81 -25.79
N ASP A 68 19.35 -18.00 -24.85
CA ASP A 68 19.07 -17.02 -23.80
C ASP A 68 19.88 -17.32 -22.53
N LYS A 69 21.19 -17.03 -22.56
CA LYS A 69 21.92 -16.84 -21.30
C LYS A 69 21.38 -15.54 -20.69
N VAL A 70 20.37 -15.66 -19.83
CA VAL A 70 19.78 -14.52 -19.09
C VAL A 70 20.92 -13.73 -18.46
N ARG A 71 21.25 -12.59 -19.07
CA ARG A 71 22.30 -11.71 -18.56
C ARG A 71 21.66 -10.89 -17.46
N VAL A 72 21.75 -11.41 -16.23
CA VAL A 72 21.32 -10.66 -15.06
C VAL A 72 22.22 -9.43 -14.94
N ASN A 73 21.61 -8.25 -14.91
CA ASN A 73 22.31 -7.00 -14.71
C ASN A 73 23.06 -7.02 -13.36
N PRO A 74 24.38 -6.75 -13.30
CA PRO A 74 25.12 -6.74 -12.03
C PRO A 74 24.59 -5.70 -11.02
N PHE A 75 23.84 -4.70 -11.49
CA PHE A 75 23.17 -3.68 -10.67
C PHE A 75 21.67 -3.99 -10.44
N ALA A 76 21.20 -5.21 -10.72
CA ALA A 76 19.80 -5.61 -10.54
C ALA A 76 19.27 -5.36 -9.11
N TRP A 77 20.13 -5.52 -8.09
CA TRP A 77 19.77 -5.27 -6.70
C TRP A 77 19.47 -3.78 -6.44
N LEU A 78 20.22 -2.86 -7.07
CA LEU A 78 20.02 -1.43 -6.93
C LEU A 78 18.73 -1.00 -7.63
N ILE A 79 18.48 -1.53 -8.83
CA ILE A 79 17.22 -1.31 -9.56
C ILE A 79 16.03 -1.78 -8.70
N THR A 80 16.12 -2.98 -8.11
CA THR A 80 15.08 -3.53 -7.23
C THR A 80 14.83 -2.61 -6.03
N LEU A 81 15.90 -2.09 -5.41
CA LEU A 81 15.80 -1.17 -4.27
C LEU A 81 15.11 0.14 -4.65
N VAL A 82 15.49 0.76 -5.77
CA VAL A 82 14.88 2.03 -6.22
C VAL A 82 13.40 1.82 -6.57
N VAL A 83 13.07 0.75 -7.29
CA VAL A 83 11.70 0.43 -7.67
C VAL A 83 10.83 0.10 -6.46
N SER A 84 11.35 -0.65 -5.48
CA SER A 84 10.58 -1.00 -4.27
C SER A 84 10.21 0.23 -3.43
N VAL A 85 11.11 1.22 -3.35
CA VAL A 85 10.83 2.50 -2.69
C VAL A 85 9.75 3.29 -3.44
N ALA A 86 9.84 3.35 -4.77
CA ALA A 86 8.83 4.02 -5.58
C ALA A 86 7.43 3.37 -5.42
N ILE A 87 7.37 2.04 -5.47
CA ILE A 87 6.13 1.26 -5.26
C ILE A 87 5.54 1.52 -3.86
N GLY A 88 6.39 1.57 -2.84
CA GLY A 88 5.99 1.87 -1.47
C GLY A 88 5.33 3.23 -1.31
N LEU A 89 5.98 4.26 -1.86
CA LEU A 89 5.45 5.63 -1.87
C LEU A 89 4.15 5.73 -2.68
N ILE A 90 4.04 5.07 -3.82
CA ILE A 90 2.78 4.97 -4.59
C ILE A 90 1.67 4.34 -3.74
N THR A 91 2.00 3.28 -3.00
CA THR A 91 1.04 2.60 -2.12
C THR A 91 0.58 3.53 -0.99
N TRP A 92 1.49 4.32 -0.41
CA TRP A 92 1.16 5.35 0.58
C TRP A 92 0.32 6.47 -0.02
N GLY A 93 0.56 6.88 -1.26
CA GLY A 93 -0.25 7.87 -1.95
C GLY A 93 -1.71 7.43 -2.11
N VAL A 94 -1.97 6.17 -2.47
CA VAL A 94 -3.33 5.63 -2.48
C VAL A 94 -3.95 5.65 -1.08
N ILE A 95 -3.18 5.32 -0.03
CA ILE A 95 -3.65 5.40 1.36
C ILE A 95 -4.04 6.84 1.71
N TYR A 96 -3.22 7.82 1.32
CA TYR A 96 -3.44 9.24 1.61
C TYR A 96 -4.71 9.74 0.97
N THR A 97 -4.94 9.37 -0.29
CA THR A 97 -6.14 9.79 -1.03
C THR A 97 -7.40 9.14 -0.48
N ILE A 98 -7.35 7.88 -0.04
CA ILE A 98 -8.48 7.23 0.63
C ILE A 98 -8.77 7.89 1.98
N LEU A 99 -7.74 8.20 2.77
CA LEU A 99 -7.89 8.91 4.04
C LEU A 99 -8.49 10.30 3.84
N HIS A 100 -7.96 11.06 2.89
CA HIS A 100 -8.50 12.38 2.55
C HIS A 100 -9.97 12.29 2.13
N PHE A 101 -10.33 11.36 1.24
CA PHE A 101 -11.72 11.15 0.85
C PHE A 101 -12.62 10.76 2.04
N ARG A 102 -12.13 9.92 2.96
CA ARG A 102 -12.84 9.55 4.18
C ARG A 102 -13.13 10.76 5.08
N ASP A 103 -12.19 11.69 5.16
CA ASP A 103 -12.24 12.87 6.03
C ASP A 103 -13.09 14.01 5.45
N SER A 104 -12.88 14.34 4.18
CA SER A 104 -13.49 15.51 3.53
C SER A 104 -14.68 15.19 2.63
N GLY A 105 -14.86 13.93 2.25
CA GLY A 105 -15.81 13.52 1.20
C GLY A 105 -15.40 13.95 -0.22
N THR A 106 -14.29 14.68 -0.37
CA THR A 106 -13.83 15.18 -1.67
C THR A 106 -12.92 14.17 -2.38
N LYS A 107 -13.10 14.08 -3.69
CA LYS A 107 -12.34 13.16 -4.56
C LYS A 107 -11.16 13.91 -5.17
N GLU A 108 -9.96 13.68 -4.67
CA GLU A 108 -8.75 14.14 -5.36
C GLU A 108 -8.66 13.51 -6.76
N ASN A 109 -7.94 14.19 -7.66
CA ASN A 109 -7.55 13.58 -8.93
C ASN A 109 -6.73 12.31 -8.64
N VAL A 110 -7.07 11.21 -9.31
CA VAL A 110 -6.49 9.88 -9.06
C VAL A 110 -4.96 9.89 -9.15
N LEU A 111 -4.38 10.50 -10.19
CA LEU A 111 -2.93 10.54 -10.37
C LEU A 111 -2.28 11.47 -9.35
N SER A 112 -2.83 12.67 -9.14
CA SER A 112 -2.30 13.61 -8.15
C SER A 112 -2.29 13.01 -6.74
N GLY A 113 -3.32 12.22 -6.40
CA GLY A 113 -3.43 11.51 -5.15
C GLY A 113 -2.37 10.40 -4.99
N ILE A 114 -2.26 9.52 -5.99
CA ILE A 114 -1.26 8.44 -6.03
C ILE A 114 0.18 8.99 -5.91
N PHE A 115 0.48 10.08 -6.61
CA PHE A 115 1.80 10.69 -6.60
C PHE A 115 1.98 11.74 -5.47
N SER A 116 0.99 11.92 -4.59
CA SER A 116 1.05 12.94 -3.54
C SER A 116 2.26 12.84 -2.60
N PRO A 117 2.80 11.64 -2.25
CA PRO A 117 4.03 11.55 -1.45
C PRO A 117 5.27 12.10 -2.16
N PHE A 118 5.27 12.16 -3.49
CA PHE A 118 6.37 12.72 -4.29
C PHE A 118 6.27 14.23 -4.44
N THR A 119 5.08 14.82 -4.34
CA THR A 119 4.84 16.24 -4.63
C THR A 119 4.65 17.12 -3.41
N ARG A 120 3.98 16.63 -2.34
CA ARG A 120 3.65 17.45 -1.17
C ARG A 120 4.84 17.69 -0.25
N ASN A 121 5.49 16.63 0.21
CA ASN A 121 6.70 16.69 1.04
C ASN A 121 7.54 15.43 0.83
N PHE A 122 8.27 15.39 -0.29
CA PHE A 122 9.03 14.21 -0.68
C PHE A 122 10.04 13.78 0.38
N LYS A 123 10.74 14.75 1.00
CA LYS A 123 11.76 14.47 2.01
C LYS A 123 11.19 13.68 3.20
N SER A 124 10.11 14.17 3.82
CA SER A 124 9.52 13.49 4.98
C SER A 124 8.93 12.13 4.60
N ASN A 125 8.23 12.05 3.47
CA ASN A 125 7.68 10.78 2.97
C ASN A 125 8.77 9.74 2.70
N PHE A 126 9.81 10.13 1.97
CA PHE A 126 10.92 9.26 1.62
C PHE A 126 11.68 8.79 2.86
N LEU A 127 12.10 9.71 3.74
CA LEU A 127 12.88 9.35 4.93
C LEU A 127 12.08 8.48 5.89
N THR A 128 10.80 8.78 6.13
CA THR A 128 9.94 7.94 6.97
C THR A 128 9.72 6.57 6.35
N TYR A 129 9.49 6.48 5.04
CA TYR A 129 9.33 5.19 4.35
C TYR A 129 10.59 4.33 4.46
N ILE A 130 11.78 4.91 4.20
CA ILE A 130 13.04 4.17 4.30
C ILE A 130 13.28 3.65 5.72
N LEU A 131 13.06 4.46 6.75
CA LEU A 131 13.22 4.02 8.14
C LEU A 131 12.18 2.97 8.53
N TYR A 132 10.94 3.12 8.06
CA TYR A 132 9.87 2.14 8.25
C TYR A 132 10.29 0.76 7.71
N GLU A 133 10.77 0.69 6.47
CA GLU A 133 11.24 -0.55 5.84
C GLU A 133 12.45 -1.13 6.55
N ILE A 134 13.45 -0.30 6.89
CA ILE A 134 14.64 -0.75 7.64
C ILE A 134 14.22 -1.40 8.96
N PHE A 135 13.33 -0.77 9.73
CA PHE A 135 12.89 -1.35 10.99
C PHE A 135 12.14 -2.67 10.79
N LEU A 136 11.26 -2.78 9.79
CA LEU A 136 10.56 -4.02 9.49
C LEU A 136 11.51 -5.15 9.08
N ILE A 137 12.50 -4.86 8.23
CA ILE A 137 13.51 -5.82 7.81
C ILE A 137 14.32 -6.30 9.01
N LEU A 138 14.79 -5.38 9.86
CA LEU A 138 15.55 -5.72 11.07
C LEU A 138 14.77 -6.63 12.02
N TRP A 139 13.48 -6.34 12.26
CA TRP A 139 12.63 -7.19 13.09
C TRP A 139 12.38 -8.56 12.47
N THR A 140 12.15 -8.61 11.16
CA THR A 140 11.90 -9.86 10.43
C THR A 140 13.15 -10.74 10.38
N TRP A 141 14.32 -10.13 10.23
CA TRP A 141 15.62 -10.83 10.26
C TRP A 141 15.96 -11.36 11.65
N LEU A 142 15.59 -10.63 12.71
CA LEU A 142 15.74 -11.14 14.08
C LEU A 142 14.90 -12.40 14.25
N LEU A 143 13.59 -12.31 13.99
CA LEU A 143 12.64 -13.42 14.03
C LEU A 143 11.37 -13.07 13.24
N ILE A 144 10.80 -14.06 12.54
CA ILE A 144 9.60 -13.86 11.70
C ILE A 144 8.39 -13.37 12.52
N ILE A 145 8.12 -13.97 13.69
CA ILE A 145 6.94 -13.64 14.52
C ILE A 145 7.01 -12.18 15.05
N PRO A 146 8.10 -11.72 15.67
CA PRO A 146 8.30 -10.31 15.99
C PRO A 146 8.19 -9.38 14.79
N GLY A 147 8.69 -9.77 13.61
CA GLY A 147 8.50 -9.04 12.35
C GLY A 147 7.03 -8.77 12.05
N LEU A 148 6.18 -9.80 12.11
CA LEU A 148 4.74 -9.66 11.92
C LEU A 148 4.09 -8.74 12.97
N ILE A 149 4.42 -8.91 14.25
CA ILE A 149 3.89 -8.05 15.32
C ILE A 149 4.26 -6.58 15.07
N LYS A 150 5.46 -6.32 14.55
CA LYS A 150 5.94 -4.98 14.23
C LYS A 150 5.30 -4.40 12.98
N ALA A 151 5.00 -5.21 11.97
CA ALA A 151 4.18 -4.79 10.83
C ALA A 151 2.81 -4.23 11.28
N TYR A 152 2.11 -4.93 12.18
CA TYR A 152 0.86 -4.40 12.76
C TYR A 152 1.09 -3.18 13.66
N SER A 153 2.21 -3.13 14.39
CA SER A 153 2.56 -1.97 15.21
C SER A 153 2.81 -0.71 14.40
N TYR A 154 3.31 -0.82 13.17
CA TYR A 154 3.65 0.30 12.29
C TYR A 154 2.58 0.56 11.20
N ALA A 155 1.50 -0.21 11.18
CA ALA A 155 0.49 -0.17 10.11
C ALA A 155 -0.21 1.19 9.96
N MET A 156 -0.22 2.03 11.00
CA MET A 156 -0.85 3.37 10.97
C MET A 156 0.12 4.49 10.58
N THR A 157 1.40 4.19 10.38
CA THR A 157 2.45 5.17 10.00
C THR A 157 2.06 6.03 8.80
N PRO A 158 1.61 5.50 7.65
CA PRO A 158 1.23 6.35 6.52
C PRO A 158 0.09 7.31 6.88
N TYR A 159 -0.94 6.83 7.58
CA TYR A 159 -2.09 7.65 7.96
C TYR A 159 -1.68 8.80 8.90
N ILE A 160 -0.87 8.50 9.92
CA ILE A 160 -0.35 9.50 10.86
C ILE A 160 0.55 10.51 10.16
N LEU A 161 1.44 10.05 9.29
CA LEU A 161 2.33 10.94 8.54
C LEU A 161 1.51 11.89 7.65
N ARG A 162 0.44 11.39 7.03
CA ARG A 162 -0.45 12.24 6.22
C ARG A 162 -1.12 13.31 7.08
N ASP A 163 -1.70 12.93 8.21
CA ASP A 163 -2.37 13.85 9.12
C ASP A 163 -1.40 14.94 9.63
N MET A 164 -0.19 14.55 10.05
CA MET A 164 0.85 15.49 10.48
C MET A 164 1.25 16.48 9.38
N LEU A 165 1.43 16.00 8.15
CA LEU A 165 1.77 16.87 7.03
C LEU A 165 0.62 17.82 6.67
N ASP A 166 -0.63 17.36 6.76
CA ASP A 166 -1.81 18.19 6.50
C ASP A 166 -2.04 19.24 7.61
N SER A 167 -1.58 19.02 8.85
CA SER A 167 -1.58 20.04 9.91
C SER A 167 -0.46 21.08 9.79
N GLY A 168 0.43 20.94 8.80
CA GLY A 168 1.60 21.79 8.62
C GLY A 168 2.78 21.42 9.53
N HIS A 169 2.69 20.33 10.28
CA HIS A 169 3.81 19.78 11.05
C HIS A 169 4.82 19.15 10.11
N GLU A 170 6.11 19.37 10.36
CA GLU A 170 7.21 18.71 9.65
C GLU A 170 7.80 17.61 10.54
N PRO A 171 7.22 16.40 10.55
CA PRO A 171 7.64 15.36 11.46
C PRO A 171 9.05 14.88 11.18
N THR A 172 9.77 14.52 12.25
CA THR A 172 11.03 13.78 12.07
C THR A 172 10.74 12.41 11.45
N ALA A 173 11.72 11.85 10.75
CA ALA A 173 11.52 10.62 9.97
C ALA A 173 10.99 9.43 10.80
N THR A 174 11.28 9.38 12.11
CA THR A 174 10.83 8.32 13.04
C THR A 174 9.56 8.67 13.81
N GLU A 175 9.07 9.89 13.72
CA GLU A 175 7.98 10.40 14.56
C GLU A 175 6.66 9.68 14.28
N ALA A 176 6.25 9.63 13.00
CA ALA A 176 5.03 8.94 12.58
C ALA A 176 5.09 7.42 12.89
N ILE A 177 6.27 6.80 12.77
CA ILE A 177 6.49 5.38 13.12
C ILE A 177 6.30 5.17 14.62
N SER A 178 6.88 6.05 15.43
CA SER A 178 6.79 6.00 16.89
C SER A 178 5.38 6.28 17.37
N ALA A 179 4.69 7.23 16.74
CA ALA A 179 3.28 7.51 16.97
C ALA A 179 2.41 6.31 16.60
N SER A 180 2.62 5.66 15.45
CA SER A 180 1.91 4.43 15.08
C SER A 180 2.14 3.33 16.11
N ARG A 181 3.37 3.15 16.59
CA ARG A 181 3.68 2.15 17.61
C ARG A 181 2.92 2.39 18.91
N LYS A 182 2.81 3.64 19.34
CA LYS A 182 2.06 4.03 20.56
C LYS A 182 0.56 3.88 20.35
N LEU A 183 0.04 4.36 19.23
CA LEU A 183 -1.38 4.26 18.87
C LEU A 183 -1.85 2.80 18.77
N MET A 184 -0.98 1.92 18.26
CA MET A 184 -1.29 0.51 18.08
C MET A 184 -1.02 -0.35 19.33
N ASP A 185 -0.55 0.24 20.44
CA ASP A 185 -0.37 -0.53 21.67
C ASP A 185 -1.72 -0.97 22.22
N GLY A 186 -1.88 -2.25 22.52
CA GLY A 186 -3.19 -2.86 22.79
C GLY A 186 -4.08 -3.15 21.57
N HIS A 187 -3.84 -2.54 20.41
CA HIS A 187 -4.73 -2.62 19.23
C HIS A 187 -4.19 -3.46 18.05
N LYS A 188 -3.01 -4.08 18.18
CA LYS A 188 -2.42 -4.92 17.11
C LYS A 188 -3.29 -6.12 16.78
N MET A 189 -3.83 -6.77 17.81
CA MET A 189 -4.71 -7.92 17.65
C MET A 189 -6.04 -7.49 17.03
N ASP A 190 -6.57 -6.31 17.38
CA ASP A 190 -7.78 -5.77 16.77
C ASP A 190 -7.62 -5.62 15.25
N LEU A 191 -6.47 -5.10 14.81
CA LEU A 191 -6.17 -4.97 13.38
C LEU A 191 -5.93 -6.33 12.70
N PHE A 192 -5.26 -7.27 13.36
CA PHE A 192 -5.07 -8.62 12.85
C PHE A 192 -6.41 -9.33 12.59
N ILE A 193 -7.33 -9.29 13.57
CA ILE A 193 -8.64 -9.91 13.41
C ILE A 193 -9.50 -9.10 12.41
N PHE A 194 -9.34 -7.78 12.35
CA PHE A 194 -9.94 -6.96 11.30
C PHE A 194 -9.50 -7.43 9.91
N ASP A 195 -8.20 -7.60 9.66
CA ASP A 195 -7.66 -8.08 8.38
C ASP A 195 -8.12 -9.52 8.07
N LEU A 196 -8.11 -10.41 9.07
CA LEU A 196 -8.62 -11.79 8.94
C LEU A 196 -10.10 -11.82 8.53
N SER A 197 -10.91 -10.88 9.02
CA SER A 197 -12.33 -10.80 8.68
C SER A 197 -12.59 -10.35 7.23
N PHE A 198 -11.55 -10.00 6.46
CA PHE A 198 -11.63 -9.77 5.01
C PHE A 198 -11.21 -10.98 4.17
N ILE A 199 -10.67 -12.06 4.78
CA ILE A 199 -10.14 -13.21 4.02
C ILE A 199 -11.19 -13.83 3.09
N GLY A 200 -12.45 -13.94 3.53
CA GLY A 200 -13.54 -14.43 2.70
C GLY A 200 -13.82 -13.55 1.48
N TRP A 201 -13.73 -12.22 1.63
CA TRP A 201 -13.88 -11.28 0.52
C TRP A 201 -12.73 -11.39 -0.48
N TRP A 202 -11.50 -11.55 0.02
CA TRP A 202 -10.33 -11.80 -0.83
C TRP A 202 -10.46 -13.09 -1.64
N LEU A 203 -10.90 -14.19 -1.00
CA LEU A 203 -11.14 -15.47 -1.67
C LEU A 203 -12.21 -15.36 -2.77
N LEU A 204 -13.34 -14.70 -2.48
CA LEU A 204 -14.39 -14.44 -3.48
C LEU A 204 -13.87 -13.61 -4.66
N GLY A 205 -13.01 -12.62 -4.38
CA GLY A 205 -12.35 -11.83 -5.41
C GLY A 205 -11.44 -12.65 -6.32
N ILE A 206 -10.72 -13.63 -5.76
CA ILE A 206 -9.84 -14.54 -6.53
C ILE A 206 -10.66 -15.52 -7.38
N ILE A 207 -11.73 -16.10 -6.81
CA ILE A 207 -12.60 -17.08 -7.51
C ILE A 207 -13.25 -16.45 -8.76
N SER A 208 -13.50 -15.15 -8.75
CA SER A 208 -14.01 -14.38 -9.90
C SER A 208 -12.91 -13.97 -10.90
N CYS A 209 -11.85 -14.77 -11.03
CA CYS A 209 -10.67 -14.48 -11.87
C CYS A 209 -10.02 -13.10 -11.56
N GLY A 210 -10.12 -12.65 -10.31
CA GLY A 210 -9.58 -11.35 -9.88
C GLY A 210 -10.53 -10.16 -10.10
N ILE A 211 -11.65 -10.32 -10.81
CA ILE A 211 -12.58 -9.22 -11.09
C ILE A 211 -13.18 -8.66 -9.80
N GLY A 212 -13.57 -9.53 -8.85
CA GLY A 212 -14.12 -9.09 -7.57
C GLY A 212 -13.13 -8.28 -6.72
N LEU A 213 -11.82 -8.40 -6.96
CA LEU A 213 -10.80 -7.62 -6.25
C LEU A 213 -10.91 -6.12 -6.54
N LEU A 214 -11.49 -5.74 -7.68
CA LEU A 214 -11.73 -4.33 -8.02
C LEU A 214 -12.64 -3.64 -6.99
N TRP A 215 -13.60 -4.35 -6.41
CA TRP A 215 -14.49 -3.83 -5.35
C TRP A 215 -13.94 -4.10 -3.94
N VAL A 216 -13.32 -5.26 -3.72
CA VAL A 216 -12.80 -5.61 -2.39
C VAL A 216 -11.68 -4.66 -1.96
N ASN A 217 -10.80 -4.26 -2.87
CA ASN A 217 -9.67 -3.40 -2.57
C ASN A 217 -10.07 -2.01 -2.02
N PRO A 218 -10.89 -1.20 -2.73
CA PRO A 218 -11.32 0.10 -2.20
C PRO A 218 -12.15 -0.04 -0.92
N TYR A 219 -12.98 -1.07 -0.82
CA TYR A 219 -13.75 -1.35 0.40
C TYR A 219 -12.86 -1.62 1.61
N TYR A 220 -11.85 -2.49 1.45
CA TYR A 220 -10.88 -2.79 2.49
C TYR A 220 -10.08 -1.56 2.90
N ARG A 221 -9.56 -0.78 1.94
CA ARG A 221 -8.81 0.45 2.23
C ARG A 221 -9.65 1.48 2.97
N GLN A 222 -10.89 1.70 2.53
CA GLN A 222 -11.82 2.62 3.19
C GLN A 222 -12.12 2.18 4.62
N ALA A 223 -12.37 0.88 4.85
CA ALA A 223 -12.62 0.35 6.19
C ALA A 223 -11.38 0.45 7.08
N LYS A 224 -10.17 0.27 6.52
CA LYS A 224 -8.91 0.44 7.26
C LYS A 224 -8.64 1.90 7.62
N ALA A 225 -9.02 2.85 6.77
CA ALA A 225 -9.00 4.27 7.09
C ALA A 225 -9.98 4.62 8.23
N ASN A 226 -11.18 4.02 8.25
CA ASN A 226 -12.10 4.15 9.39
C ASN A 226 -11.52 3.54 10.67
N PHE A 227 -10.84 2.39 10.59
CA PHE A 227 -10.14 1.80 11.75
C PHE A 227 -9.08 2.76 12.30
N TYR A 228 -8.25 3.34 11.43
CA TYR A 228 -7.28 4.36 11.82
C TYR A 228 -7.94 5.52 12.56
N ARG A 229 -8.97 6.13 11.95
CA ARG A 229 -9.61 7.30 12.55
C ARG A 229 -10.34 6.97 13.85
N ASN A 230 -10.93 5.78 13.98
CA ASN A 230 -11.55 5.33 15.22
C ASN A 230 -10.55 5.27 16.40
N LEU A 231 -9.28 4.94 16.12
CA LEU A 231 -8.22 4.94 17.15
C LEU A 231 -7.61 6.33 17.36
N ALA A 232 -7.26 7.02 16.26
CA ALA A 232 -6.51 8.27 16.32
C ALA A 232 -7.36 9.49 16.66
N GLY A 233 -8.67 9.44 16.41
CA GLY A 233 -9.52 10.63 16.44
C GLY A 233 -8.93 11.74 15.56
N GLU A 234 -8.83 12.94 16.10
CA GLU A 234 -8.17 14.08 15.43
C GLU A 234 -6.77 14.38 15.99
N GLN A 235 -6.18 13.46 16.76
CA GLN A 235 -4.95 13.73 17.52
C GLN A 235 -3.79 14.22 16.65
N PHE A 236 -3.67 13.69 15.42
CA PHE A 236 -2.56 13.98 14.52
C PHE A 236 -2.90 14.98 13.42
N ALA A 237 -4.19 15.34 13.29
CA ALA A 237 -4.72 16.23 12.25
C ALA A 237 -4.88 17.69 12.74
N LYS A 238 -4.41 17.99 13.95
CA LYS A 238 -4.39 19.32 14.58
C LYS A 238 -2.97 19.83 14.68
#